data_AF-A0A6I1P2J9-F1
#
_entry.id   AF-A0A6I1P2J9-F1
#
_cell.length_a   1.000
_cell.length_b   1.000
_cell.length_c   1.000
_cell.angle_alpha   90.00
_cell.angle_beta   90.00
_cell.angle_gamma   90.00
#
_symmetry.space_group_name_H-M   'P 1'
#
loop_
_entity.id
_entity.type
_entity.pdbx_description
1 polymer ?
#
loop_
_entity_poly.entity_id
_entity_poly.type
_entity_poly.pdbx_seq_one_letter_code
_entity_poly.pdbx_strand_id
1 'polypeptide(L)' 'MIKVIKPGLATSVQDLGREGFYHLGIPPSGALDQYALSAANQLVGNPA' A
#
# COMPACT_ATOMS: atom_id res chain seq x y z
N MET A 1 -16.71 7.66 3.56
CA MET A 1 -15.98 8.48 2.56
C MET A 1 -14.91 9.28 3.31
N ILE A 2 -13.67 9.34 2.80
CA ILE A 2 -12.55 10.05 3.44
C ILE A 2 -12.27 11.33 2.65
N LYS A 3 -12.18 12.48 3.32
CA LYS A 3 -11.81 13.77 2.72
C LYS A 3 -10.35 14.10 3.06
N VAL A 4 -9.52 14.33 2.04
CA VAL A 4 -8.12 14.76 2.22
C VAL A 4 -8.06 16.28 2.34
N ILE A 5 -7.56 16.79 3.47
CA ILE A 5 -7.43 18.24 3.71
C ILE A 5 -5.99 18.71 3.42
N LYS A 6 -4.98 17.93 3.81
CA LYS A 6 -3.55 18.21 3.59
C LYS A 6 -2.78 16.90 3.36
N PRO A 7 -2.34 16.59 2.13
CA PRO A 7 -1.71 15.30 1.81
C PRO A 7 -0.21 15.21 2.15
N GLY A 8 0.51 16.31 2.33
CA GLY A 8 1.98 16.28 2.45
C GLY A 8 2.67 16.02 1.10
N LEU A 9 3.95 15.65 1.12
CA LEU A 9 4.80 15.62 -0.08
C LEU A 9 4.64 14.36 -0.95
N ALA A 10 4.43 13.18 -0.34
CA ALA A 10 4.46 11.90 -1.04
C ALA A 10 3.46 10.90 -0.44
N THR A 11 2.17 11.23 -0.52
CA THR A 11 1.09 10.38 0.00
C THR A 11 0.40 9.65 -1.14
N SER A 12 0.30 8.33 -0.99
CA SER A 12 -0.32 7.43 -1.96
C SER A 12 -1.12 6.36 -1.24
N VAL A 13 -2.08 5.76 -1.95
CA VAL A 13 -2.73 4.53 -1.50
C VAL A 13 -1.80 3.37 -1.87
N GLN A 14 -1.50 2.52 -0.90
CA GLN A 14 -0.60 1.38 -1.07
C GLN A 14 -1.26 0.10 -0.58
N ASP A 15 -0.93 -1.00 -1.24
CA ASP A 15 -1.30 -2.37 -0.91
C ASP A 15 -0.02 -3.25 -0.83
N LEU A 16 -0.17 -4.57 -0.93
CA LEU A 16 0.97 -5.50 -0.96
C LEU A 16 1.69 -5.53 -2.32
N GLY A 17 1.21 -4.81 -3.32
CA GLY A 17 1.80 -4.75 -4.65
C GLY A 17 1.19 -5.73 -5.66
N ARG A 18 1.93 -5.93 -6.74
CA ARG A 18 1.53 -6.66 -7.96
C ARG A 18 2.69 -7.51 -8.50
N GLU A 19 3.01 -8.58 -7.79
CA GLU A 19 4.07 -9.50 -8.20
C GLU A 19 3.74 -10.25 -9.51
N GLY A 20 4.78 -10.83 -10.14
CA GLY A 20 4.63 -11.69 -11.33
C GLY A 20 4.70 -10.97 -12.68
N PHE A 21 4.52 -9.65 -12.73
CA PHE A 21 4.47 -8.90 -14.00
C PHE A 21 5.79 -8.21 -14.40
N TYR A 22 6.90 -8.51 -13.70
CA TYR A 22 8.18 -7.85 -13.96
C TYR A 22 8.72 -8.13 -15.37
N HIS A 23 8.42 -9.32 -15.90
CA HIS A 23 8.77 -9.71 -17.27
C HIS A 23 8.07 -8.86 -18.34
N LEU A 24 6.98 -8.17 -17.98
CA LEU A 24 6.27 -7.19 -18.83
C LEU A 24 6.72 -5.75 -18.53
N GLY A 25 7.73 -5.55 -17.68
CA GLY A 25 8.20 -4.23 -17.27
C GLY A 25 7.37 -3.57 -16.16
N ILE A 26 6.51 -4.32 -15.47
CA ILE A 26 5.68 -3.80 -14.38
C ILE A 26 6.33 -4.12 -13.03
N PRO A 27 6.75 -3.13 -12.23
CA PRO A 27 7.37 -3.37 -10.93
C PRO A 27 6.37 -3.86 -9.87
N PRO A 28 6.83 -4.62 -8.84
CA PRO A 28 5.96 -5.14 -7.79
C PRO A 28 5.24 -4.04 -7.01
N SER A 29 5.88 -2.89 -6.75
CA SER A 29 5.28 -1.77 -5.99
C SER A 29 4.79 -2.21 -4.59
N GLY A 30 3.72 -1.61 -4.08
CA GLY A 30 3.21 -1.81 -2.73
C GLY A 30 3.84 -0.87 -1.69
N ALA A 31 3.42 -1.04 -0.44
CA ALA A 31 3.94 -0.26 0.67
C ALA A 31 5.44 -0.50 0.87
N LEU A 32 6.19 0.58 1.09
CA LEU A 32 7.63 0.51 1.37
C LEU A 32 7.92 -0.27 2.67
N ASP A 33 7.08 -0.07 3.69
CA ASP A 33 7.08 -0.85 4.93
C ASP A 33 5.84 -1.77 4.95
N GLN A 34 6.04 -3.01 4.51
CA GLN A 34 4.97 -4.00 4.45
C GLN A 34 4.52 -4.49 5.83
N TYR A 35 5.41 -4.46 6.84
CA TYR A 35 5.06 -4.85 8.20
C TYR A 35 4.08 -3.83 8.81
N ALA A 36 4.37 -2.54 8.67
CA ALA A 36 3.49 -1.48 9.14
C ALA A 36 2.12 -1.51 8.45
N LEU A 37 2.09 -1.74 7.12
CA LEU A 37 0.83 -1.93 6.38
C LEU A 37 0.02 -3.10 6.94
N SER A 38 0.67 -4.26 7.13
CA SER A 38 0.02 -5.49 7.62
C SER A 38 -0.52 -5.31 9.03
N ALA A 39 0.26 -4.72 9.93
CA ALA A 39 -0.15 -4.42 11.29
C ALA A 39 -1.36 -3.48 11.33
N ALA A 40 -1.35 -2.41 10.53
CA ALA A 40 -2.48 -1.47 10.46
C ALA A 40 -3.77 -2.13 9.95
N ASN A 41 -3.68 -2.99 8.94
CA ASN A 41 -4.84 -3.75 8.44
C ASN A 41 -5.38 -4.72 9.49
N GLN A 42 -4.51 -5.46 10.18
CA GLN A 42 -4.93 -6.38 11.23
C GLN A 42 -5.63 -5.67 12.40
N LEU A 43 -5.15 -4.48 12.79
CA LEU A 43 -5.76 -3.68 13.87
C LEU A 43 -7.22 -3.30 13.59
N VAL A 44 -7.60 -3.14 12.33
CA VAL A 44 -8.98 -2.85 11.92
C VAL A 44 -9.75 -4.09 11.45
N GLY A 45 -9.17 -5.29 11.60
CA GLY A 45 -9.80 -6.57 11.24
C GLY A 45 -9.79 -6.89 9.75
N ASN A 46 -8.96 -6.21 8.96
CA ASN A 46 -8.79 -6.53 7.55
C ASN A 46 -7.78 -7.68 7.37
N PRO A 47 -7.90 -8.47 6.28
CA PRO A 47 -6.85 -9.39 5.89
C PRO A 47 -5.56 -8.61 5.58
N ALA A 48 -4.44 -9.19 5.97
CA ALA A 48 -3.09 -8.72 5.69
C ALA A 48 -2.34 -9.76 4.88
#